data_AF-A0A182IPF8-F1
#
_entry.id   AF-A0A182IPF8-F1
#
_cell.length_a   1.000
_cell.length_b   1.000
_cell.length_c   1.000
_cell.angle_alpha   90.00
_cell.angle_beta   90.00
_cell.angle_gamma   90.00
#
_symmetry.space_group_name_H-M   'P 1'
#
loop_
_entity.id
_entity.type
_entity.pdbx_description
1 polymer ?
#
loop_
_entity_poly.entity_id
_entity_poly.type
_entity_poly.pdbx_seq_one_letter_code
_entity_poly.pdbx_strand_id
1 'polypeptide(L)'
;MCYLICVLWEQNEALGAPSSCPRYQSDFPTPRTSRNVISKSDFCCRESRRQNKRSTKQSETRDSCQGTRGSCVSMGNYVSLYLTNPKGTPLPLTEPSFDPNHGFPNGRKERVMIATEEEMEAAKLPLEARDYCAHKLIQYRACRSDVWPWAYKCAHEKHDYLNCEYDDYILRLKEYEREKRLLSRKVKLEKKQAQELLA
;
A
#
# COMPACT_ATOMS: atom_id res chain seq x y z
N MET A 1 -20.78 -27.30 39.73
CA MET A 1 -21.42 -27.48 38.40
C MET A 1 -21.70 -26.14 37.68
N CYS A 2 -20.78 -25.16 37.70
CA CYS A 2 -20.91 -23.94 36.87
C CYS A 2 -19.70 -23.70 35.95
N TYR A 3 -18.60 -24.45 36.06
CA TYR A 3 -17.41 -24.25 35.22
C TYR A 3 -17.43 -25.03 33.91
N LEU A 4 -18.36 -25.97 33.73
CA LEU A 4 -18.47 -26.82 32.52
C LEU A 4 -19.40 -26.26 31.44
N ILE A 5 -20.14 -25.17 31.72
CA ILE A 5 -21.07 -24.55 30.75
C ILE A 5 -20.38 -23.41 29.98
N CYS A 6 -19.34 -22.76 30.52
CA CYS A 6 -18.59 -21.71 29.80
C CYS A 6 -17.69 -22.25 28.67
N VAL A 7 -17.10 -23.44 28.82
CA VAL A 7 -16.14 -23.98 27.83
C VAL A 7 -16.84 -24.47 26.54
N LEU A 8 -18.18 -24.64 26.57
CA LEU A 8 -18.98 -25.11 25.43
C LEU A 8 -19.70 -24.00 24.66
N TRP A 9 -19.58 -22.73 25.06
CA TRP A 9 -20.16 -21.59 24.33
C TRP A 9 -19.15 -20.85 23.45
N GLU A 10 -17.85 -21.15 23.59
CA GLU A 10 -16.76 -20.49 22.86
C GLU A 10 -16.33 -21.25 21.58
N GLN A 11 -17.09 -22.26 21.16
CA GLN A 11 -16.81 -23.10 19.97
C GLN A 11 -17.86 -22.99 18.85
N ASN A 12 -18.83 -22.07 18.91
CA ASN A 12 -19.95 -22.04 17.95
C ASN A 12 -20.27 -20.67 17.33
N GLU A 13 -19.27 -19.93 16.86
CA GLU A 13 -19.48 -18.80 15.93
C GLU A 13 -18.44 -18.82 14.79
N ALA A 14 -18.56 -19.79 13.90
CA ALA A 14 -17.81 -19.78 12.64
C ALA A 14 -18.62 -20.42 11.51
N LEU A 15 -19.88 -20.03 11.33
CA LEU A 15 -20.66 -20.35 10.13
C LEU A 15 -21.52 -19.17 9.69
N GLY A 16 -21.02 -18.45 8.70
CA GLY A 16 -21.80 -17.90 7.59
C GLY A 16 -22.72 -16.70 7.84
N ALA A 17 -22.33 -15.54 7.30
CA ALA A 17 -23.30 -14.68 6.63
C ALA A 17 -22.65 -13.91 5.46
N PRO A 18 -23.39 -13.76 4.33
CA PRO A 18 -22.89 -13.30 3.05
C PRO A 18 -23.12 -11.80 2.79
N SER A 19 -22.46 -11.34 1.72
CA SER A 19 -22.80 -10.24 0.80
C SER A 19 -24.10 -9.46 1.04
N SER A 20 -23.97 -8.16 1.31
CA SER A 20 -24.57 -7.09 0.48
C SER A 20 -24.32 -5.71 1.11
N CYS A 21 -23.64 -4.82 0.38
CA CYS A 21 -23.67 -3.39 0.66
C CYS A 21 -24.97 -2.80 0.09
N PRO A 22 -25.83 -2.14 0.88
CA PRO A 22 -26.90 -1.35 0.30
C PRO A 22 -26.38 0.01 -0.19
N ARG A 23 -26.84 0.34 -1.39
CA ARG A 23 -26.60 1.54 -2.16
C ARG A 23 -27.48 2.69 -1.61
N TYR A 24 -26.88 3.87 -1.47
CA TYR A 24 -27.42 5.20 -1.77
C TYR A 24 -28.80 5.62 -1.22
N GLN A 25 -28.83 6.67 -0.40
CA GLN A 25 -29.77 7.78 -0.62
C GLN A 25 -29.28 9.08 0.01
N SER A 26 -29.36 10.11 -0.84
CA SER A 26 -29.16 11.53 -0.62
C SER A 26 -30.08 12.10 0.45
N ASP A 27 -29.60 13.04 1.27
CA ASP A 27 -30.39 14.17 1.76
C ASP A 27 -29.47 15.29 2.27
N PHE A 28 -29.53 16.44 1.60
CA PHE A 28 -29.01 17.72 2.10
C PHE A 28 -30.01 18.32 3.10
N PRO A 29 -29.54 18.89 4.23
CA PRO A 29 -30.26 20.02 4.81
C PRO A 29 -29.36 21.24 5.03
N THR A 30 -29.94 22.40 4.72
CA THR A 30 -29.41 23.74 4.92
C THR A 30 -29.34 24.11 6.41
N PRO A 31 -28.40 24.97 6.85
CA PRO A 31 -28.45 25.50 8.21
C PRO A 31 -29.36 26.73 8.28
N ARG A 32 -30.45 26.60 9.04
CA ARG A 32 -31.29 27.70 9.50
C ARG A 32 -30.67 28.28 10.79
N THR A 33 -30.61 29.60 10.84
CA THR A 33 -30.06 30.40 11.93
C THR A 33 -30.87 30.26 13.23
N SER A 34 -30.15 30.23 14.36
CA SER A 34 -30.24 31.21 15.46
C SER A 34 -30.25 30.62 16.89
N ARG A 35 -29.50 31.34 17.76
CA ARG A 35 -29.62 31.49 19.22
C ARG A 35 -29.01 30.44 20.15
N ASN A 36 -27.78 30.77 20.54
CA ASN A 36 -27.17 30.68 21.88
C ASN A 36 -28.08 30.20 23.03
N VAL A 37 -27.71 29.06 23.61
CA VAL A 37 -27.84 28.77 25.05
C VAL A 37 -26.55 28.09 25.50
N ILE A 38 -25.74 28.82 26.27
CA ILE A 38 -24.51 28.32 26.90
C ILE A 38 -24.94 27.32 27.98
N SER A 39 -24.58 26.05 27.82
CA SER A 39 -24.83 25.01 28.82
C SER A 39 -23.61 24.11 28.99
N LYS A 40 -23.49 23.53 30.20
CA LYS A 40 -22.30 22.94 30.85
C LYS A 40 -21.54 21.83 30.10
N SER A 41 -21.88 21.53 28.84
CA SER A 41 -21.10 20.66 27.93
C SER A 41 -19.81 21.30 27.42
N ASP A 42 -19.63 22.62 27.56
CA ASP A 42 -18.42 23.33 27.11
C ASP A 42 -17.15 23.01 27.92
N PHE A 43 -17.28 22.33 29.05
CA PHE A 43 -16.13 21.87 29.85
C PHE A 43 -15.54 20.55 29.33
N CYS A 44 -16.36 19.65 28.78
CA CYS A 44 -15.89 18.40 28.17
C CYS A 44 -15.27 18.60 26.77
N CYS A 45 -15.55 19.73 26.11
CA CYS A 45 -14.97 20.05 24.81
C CYS A 45 -13.56 20.68 24.88
N ARG A 46 -13.02 20.88 26.10
CA ARG A 46 -11.66 21.40 26.33
C ARG A 46 -10.59 20.30 26.43
N GLU A 47 -10.99 19.05 26.66
CA GLU A 47 -10.11 17.88 26.67
C GLU A 47 -10.04 17.19 25.30
N SER A 48 -11.10 17.27 24.50
CA SER A 48 -11.13 16.80 23.10
C SER A 48 -10.27 17.66 22.15
N ARG A 49 -9.89 18.89 22.56
CA ARG A 49 -8.96 19.76 21.81
C ARG A 49 -7.48 19.47 22.06
N ARG A 50 -7.14 18.57 23.01
CA ARG A 50 -5.76 18.08 23.21
C ARG A 50 -5.44 16.82 22.41
N GLN A 51 -6.44 16.02 22.04
CA GLN A 51 -6.21 14.83 21.20
C GLN A 51 -6.18 15.15 19.70
N ASN A 52 -6.84 16.22 19.24
CA ASN A 52 -6.77 16.65 17.84
C ASN A 52 -5.56 17.56 17.50
N LYS A 53 -4.60 17.70 18.43
CA LYS A 53 -3.27 18.31 18.17
C LYS A 53 -2.15 17.28 18.05
N ARG A 54 -2.45 15.98 18.20
CA ARG A 54 -1.51 14.88 17.95
C ARG A 54 -1.70 14.24 16.56
N SER A 55 -2.82 14.48 15.89
CA SER A 55 -3.10 14.06 14.51
C SER A 55 -2.64 15.07 13.43
N THR A 56 -2.46 16.35 13.77
CA THR A 56 -1.95 17.39 12.85
C THR A 56 -0.44 17.55 12.86
N LYS A 57 0.30 16.67 13.56
CA LYS A 57 1.78 16.62 13.57
C LYS A 57 2.38 15.51 12.69
N GLN A 58 1.63 14.98 11.72
CA GLN A 58 2.16 14.12 10.66
C GLN A 58 2.04 14.74 9.26
N SER A 59 1.76 16.05 9.17
CA SER A 59 1.74 16.81 7.91
C SER A 59 2.89 17.82 7.78
N GLU A 60 3.96 17.68 8.57
CA GLU A 60 5.17 18.50 8.47
C GLU A 60 6.42 17.65 8.21
N THR A 61 6.40 16.91 7.11
CA THR A 61 7.57 16.77 6.23
C THR A 61 7.10 16.93 4.78
N ARG A 62 6.40 18.04 4.51
CA ARG A 62 6.43 18.63 3.18
C ARG A 62 7.71 19.44 3.10
N ASP A 63 8.61 19.00 2.22
CA ASP A 63 9.23 19.89 1.26
C ASP A 63 9.92 21.14 1.84
N SER A 64 11.00 20.95 2.60
CA SER A 64 12.05 21.98 2.68
C SER A 64 12.95 21.89 1.45
N CYS A 65 12.36 22.00 0.27
CA CYS A 65 13.07 22.43 -0.94
C CYS A 65 12.79 23.93 -1.10
N GLN A 66 13.48 24.77 -0.32
CA GLN A 66 13.47 26.21 -0.57
C GLN A 66 14.88 26.79 -0.38
N GLY A 67 15.41 27.33 -1.48
CA GLY A 67 16.27 28.51 -1.42
C GLY A 67 17.77 28.27 -1.55
N THR A 68 18.23 27.79 -2.72
CA THR A 68 19.31 28.39 -3.54
C THR A 68 19.58 27.48 -4.73
N ARG A 69 20.00 28.08 -5.84
CA ARG A 69 20.10 27.47 -7.16
C ARG A 69 20.95 26.19 -7.11
N GLY A 70 20.30 25.07 -7.32
CA GLY A 70 20.90 23.75 -7.28
C GLY A 70 19.77 22.75 -7.30
N SER A 71 19.30 22.47 -8.52
CA SER A 71 18.31 21.47 -8.85
C SER A 71 18.22 20.32 -7.83
N CYS A 72 17.13 20.23 -7.08
CA CYS A 72 16.61 18.93 -6.68
C CYS A 72 15.99 18.28 -7.93
N VAL A 73 16.81 18.04 -8.97
CA VAL A 73 16.49 16.93 -9.85
C VAL A 73 16.52 15.75 -8.90
N SER A 74 15.36 15.10 -8.75
CA SER A 74 15.26 13.74 -8.23
C SER A 74 16.10 12.85 -9.13
N MET A 75 17.42 12.93 -8.96
CA MET A 75 18.28 11.83 -9.27
C MET A 75 17.69 10.73 -8.42
N GLY A 76 17.15 9.70 -9.06
CA GLY A 76 16.64 8.53 -8.35
C GLY A 76 17.75 7.92 -7.47
N ASN A 77 17.64 6.65 -7.11
CA ASN A 77 18.66 6.06 -6.25
C ASN A 77 20.11 6.11 -6.80
N TYR A 78 20.32 6.50 -8.06
CA TYR A 78 21.61 6.77 -8.71
C TYR A 78 22.62 7.58 -7.89
N VAL A 79 22.25 8.75 -7.33
CA VAL A 79 23.21 9.54 -6.52
C VAL A 79 23.65 8.77 -5.29
N SER A 80 22.74 8.03 -4.67
CA SER A 80 23.08 7.20 -3.52
C SER A 80 23.94 6.00 -3.90
N LEU A 81 23.72 5.44 -5.09
CA LEU A 81 24.43 4.27 -5.62
C LEU A 81 25.88 4.59 -5.98
N TYR A 82 26.12 5.73 -6.63
CA TYR A 82 27.45 6.06 -7.15
C TYR A 82 28.26 6.99 -6.24
N LEU A 83 27.61 7.94 -5.54
CA LEU A 83 28.34 8.99 -4.81
C LEU A 83 28.33 8.77 -3.30
N THR A 84 27.15 8.61 -2.68
CA THR A 84 27.06 8.72 -1.20
C THR A 84 27.26 7.41 -0.46
N ASN A 85 26.61 6.32 -0.88
CA ASN A 85 26.59 5.05 -0.14
C ASN A 85 26.47 3.84 -1.09
N PRO A 86 27.55 3.46 -1.80
CA PRO A 86 27.51 2.36 -2.76
C PRO A 86 27.21 1.01 -2.09
N LYS A 87 27.78 0.74 -0.89
CA LYS A 87 27.57 -0.53 -0.18
C LYS A 87 26.15 -0.70 0.39
N GLY A 88 25.44 0.40 0.63
CA GLY A 88 24.13 0.40 1.27
C GLY A 88 22.95 0.42 0.30
N THR A 89 23.22 0.51 -1.01
CA THR A 89 22.20 0.65 -2.04
C THR A 89 22.18 -0.56 -2.96
N PRO A 90 21.01 -1.14 -3.23
CA PRO A 90 20.91 -2.27 -4.15
C PRO A 90 21.02 -1.80 -5.60
N LEU A 91 21.62 -2.66 -6.43
CA LEU A 91 21.74 -2.47 -7.87
C LEU A 91 20.42 -2.87 -8.56
N PRO A 92 19.94 -2.14 -9.58
CA PRO A 92 18.64 -2.43 -10.18
C PRO A 92 18.55 -3.76 -10.98
N LEU A 93 19.67 -4.22 -11.54
CA LEU A 93 19.72 -5.43 -12.39
C LEU A 93 20.07 -6.69 -11.60
N THR A 94 20.51 -6.55 -10.34
CA THR A 94 20.89 -7.71 -9.53
C THR A 94 19.68 -8.30 -8.85
N GLU A 95 19.64 -9.62 -8.80
CA GLU A 95 18.67 -10.35 -7.97
C GLU A 95 18.82 -9.97 -6.48
N PRO A 96 17.73 -10.07 -5.70
CA PRO A 96 17.75 -9.69 -4.29
C PRO A 96 18.72 -10.57 -3.50
N SER A 97 19.61 -9.92 -2.74
CA SER A 97 20.69 -10.59 -1.98
C SER A 97 20.27 -11.28 -0.68
N PHE A 98 19.01 -11.14 -0.26
CA PHE A 98 18.49 -11.68 1.01
C PHE A 98 17.33 -12.65 0.77
N ASP A 99 17.30 -13.72 1.57
CA ASP A 99 16.20 -14.68 1.60
C ASP A 99 14.82 -13.97 1.75
N PRO A 100 13.82 -14.29 0.91
CA PRO A 100 12.45 -13.78 1.04
C PRO A 100 11.83 -13.94 2.43
N ASN A 101 12.18 -14.99 3.18
CA ASN A 101 11.60 -15.27 4.50
C ASN A 101 12.30 -14.51 5.65
N HIS A 102 13.45 -13.88 5.41
CA HIS A 102 14.18 -13.14 6.43
C HIS A 102 13.36 -11.95 6.99
N GLY A 103 12.93 -12.05 8.25
CA GLY A 103 12.16 -11.01 8.95
C GLY A 103 10.64 -11.22 8.97
N PHE A 104 10.14 -12.36 8.44
CA PHE A 104 8.73 -12.73 8.53
C PHE A 104 8.57 -13.96 9.43
N PRO A 105 8.13 -13.81 10.70
CA PRO A 105 8.01 -14.94 11.62
C PRO A 105 6.95 -15.98 11.20
N ASN A 106 5.91 -15.54 10.49
CA ASN A 106 4.78 -16.39 10.05
C ASN A 106 4.83 -16.74 8.55
N GLY A 107 5.98 -16.51 7.89
CA GLY A 107 6.14 -16.69 6.44
C GLY A 107 5.48 -15.60 5.59
N ARG A 108 5.87 -15.51 4.32
CA ARG A 108 5.29 -14.60 3.32
C ARG A 108 4.12 -15.30 2.60
N LYS A 109 3.01 -14.60 2.40
CA LYS A 109 1.91 -15.07 1.55
C LYS A 109 2.33 -15.02 0.08
N GLU A 110 2.19 -16.12 -0.62
CA GLU A 110 2.44 -16.20 -2.06
C GLU A 110 1.34 -15.47 -2.84
N ARG A 111 1.70 -14.94 -4.02
CA ARG A 111 0.73 -14.29 -4.91
C ARG A 111 0.06 -15.37 -5.76
N VAL A 112 -1.27 -15.34 -5.81
CA VAL A 112 -2.05 -16.29 -6.60
C VAL A 112 -2.41 -15.66 -7.94
N MET A 113 -2.12 -16.37 -9.03
CA MET A 113 -2.59 -16.01 -10.37
C MET A 113 -4.07 -16.36 -10.50
N ILE A 114 -4.90 -15.38 -10.87
CA ILE A 114 -6.35 -15.57 -11.02
C ILE A 114 -6.71 -16.01 -12.45
N ALA A 115 -5.99 -15.51 -13.46
CA ALA A 115 -6.21 -15.88 -14.86
C ALA A 115 -5.52 -17.20 -15.20
N THR A 116 -6.19 -18.03 -15.99
CA THR A 116 -5.60 -19.26 -16.54
C THR A 116 -4.72 -18.94 -17.77
N GLU A 117 -3.76 -19.81 -18.08
CA GLU A 117 -2.87 -19.62 -19.23
C GLU A 117 -3.64 -19.67 -20.57
N GLU A 118 -4.61 -20.57 -20.68
CA GLU A 118 -5.47 -20.72 -21.85
C GLU A 118 -6.26 -19.44 -22.17
N GLU A 119 -6.79 -18.76 -21.15
CA GLU A 119 -7.49 -17.47 -21.30
C GLU A 119 -6.56 -16.36 -21.80
N MET A 120 -5.31 -16.33 -21.34
CA MET A 120 -4.32 -15.33 -21.77
C MET A 120 -3.89 -15.52 -23.23
N GLU A 121 -3.82 -16.77 -23.68
CA GLU A 121 -3.52 -17.12 -25.08
C GLU A 121 -4.69 -16.82 -26.00
N ALA A 122 -5.92 -17.17 -25.59
CA ALA A 122 -7.13 -16.85 -26.33
C ALA A 122 -7.29 -15.33 -26.55
N ALA A 123 -6.96 -14.53 -25.52
CA ALA A 123 -6.97 -13.07 -25.59
C ALA A 123 -5.78 -12.46 -26.35
N LYS A 124 -4.81 -13.29 -26.81
CA LYS A 124 -3.59 -12.89 -27.51
C LYS A 124 -2.85 -11.78 -26.77
N LEU A 125 -2.53 -12.00 -25.50
CA LEU A 125 -1.76 -11.06 -24.69
C LEU A 125 -0.26 -11.13 -25.06
N PRO A 126 0.42 -9.97 -25.23
CA PRO A 126 1.87 -9.93 -25.37
C PRO A 126 2.52 -10.38 -24.05
N LEU A 127 3.74 -10.93 -24.13
CA LEU A 127 4.44 -11.50 -22.98
C LEU A 127 4.62 -10.50 -21.82
N GLU A 128 4.85 -9.23 -22.15
CA GLU A 128 5.03 -8.16 -21.17
C GLU A 128 3.78 -7.89 -20.32
N ALA A 129 2.58 -8.23 -20.82
CA ALA A 129 1.32 -7.99 -20.15
C ALA A 129 0.74 -9.24 -19.47
N ARG A 130 1.51 -10.33 -19.40
CA ARG A 130 1.12 -11.59 -18.73
C ARG A 130 1.49 -11.58 -17.24
N ASP A 131 1.12 -10.51 -16.56
CA ASP A 131 1.34 -10.32 -15.12
C ASP A 131 0.16 -10.86 -14.28
N TYR A 132 0.28 -10.84 -12.95
CA TYR A 132 -0.82 -11.17 -12.01
C TYR A 132 -2.11 -10.38 -12.28
N CYS A 133 -1.97 -9.20 -12.89
CA CYS A 133 -3.06 -8.33 -13.28
C CYS A 133 -3.80 -8.70 -14.59
N ALA A 134 -3.37 -9.73 -15.32
CA ALA A 134 -3.89 -10.06 -16.66
C ALA A 134 -5.42 -10.26 -16.71
N HIS A 135 -6.03 -10.76 -15.63
CA HIS A 135 -7.47 -10.95 -15.52
C HIS A 135 -8.28 -9.65 -15.74
N LYS A 136 -7.79 -8.49 -15.30
CA LYS A 136 -8.44 -7.18 -15.53
C LYS A 136 -8.24 -6.68 -16.96
N LEU A 137 -7.09 -7.01 -17.56
CA LEU A 137 -6.78 -6.63 -18.93
C LEU A 137 -7.72 -7.33 -19.92
N ILE A 138 -8.01 -8.61 -19.68
CA ILE A 138 -8.97 -9.37 -20.47
C ILE A 138 -10.36 -8.73 -20.42
N GLN A 139 -10.82 -8.32 -19.22
CA GLN A 139 -12.09 -7.61 -19.03
C GLN A 139 -12.14 -6.32 -19.87
N TYR A 140 -11.12 -5.47 -19.74
CA TYR A 140 -11.02 -4.23 -20.49
C TYR A 140 -11.02 -4.44 -22.02
N ARG A 141 -10.37 -5.50 -22.52
CA ARG A 141 -10.38 -5.85 -23.95
C ARG A 141 -11.76 -6.29 -24.42
N ALA A 142 -12.48 -7.08 -23.61
CA ALA A 142 -13.84 -7.52 -23.92
C ALA A 142 -14.82 -6.34 -24.01
N CYS A 143 -14.82 -5.45 -23.03
CA CYS A 143 -15.64 -4.24 -23.07
C CYS A 143 -15.29 -3.33 -24.26
N ARG A 144 -14.00 -3.26 -24.63
CA ARG A 144 -13.57 -2.49 -25.81
C ARG A 144 -14.07 -3.10 -27.13
N SER A 145 -14.16 -4.43 -27.25
CA SER A 145 -14.75 -5.06 -28.44
C SER A 145 -16.25 -4.86 -28.52
N ASP A 146 -16.95 -4.92 -27.39
CA ASP A 146 -18.42 -4.87 -27.35
C ASP A 146 -18.97 -3.46 -27.62
N VAL A 147 -18.25 -2.42 -27.16
CA VAL A 147 -18.73 -1.04 -27.16
C VAL A 147 -18.14 -0.19 -28.30
N TRP A 148 -17.36 -0.80 -29.20
CA TRP A 148 -16.74 -0.09 -30.33
C TRP A 148 -17.82 0.55 -31.24
N PRO A 149 -17.77 1.87 -31.55
CA PRO A 149 -16.65 2.83 -31.47
C PRO A 149 -16.56 3.67 -30.18
N TRP A 150 -17.45 3.48 -29.21
CA TRP A 150 -17.63 4.34 -28.03
C TRP A 150 -16.69 3.95 -26.87
N ALA A 151 -15.38 3.89 -27.12
CA ALA A 151 -14.39 3.33 -26.18
C ALA A 151 -14.31 4.03 -24.81
N TYR A 152 -14.76 5.29 -24.67
CA TYR A 152 -14.73 6.01 -23.40
C TYR A 152 -15.65 5.42 -22.32
N LYS A 153 -16.70 4.69 -22.71
CA LYS A 153 -17.61 4.04 -21.75
C LYS A 153 -16.91 2.99 -20.89
N CYS A 154 -15.77 2.49 -21.37
CA CYS A 154 -14.96 1.48 -20.71
C CYS A 154 -13.96 2.04 -19.66
N ALA A 155 -14.17 3.28 -19.19
CA ALA A 155 -13.23 3.94 -18.28
C ALA A 155 -13.07 3.22 -16.92
N HIS A 156 -14.15 2.60 -16.41
CA HIS A 156 -14.12 1.88 -15.13
C HIS A 156 -13.18 0.69 -15.16
N GLU A 157 -13.31 -0.18 -16.18
CA GLU A 157 -12.47 -1.36 -16.31
C GLU A 157 -11.00 -1.00 -16.57
N LYS A 158 -10.77 0.07 -17.33
CA LYS A 158 -9.42 0.62 -17.51
C LYS A 158 -8.81 1.06 -16.18
N HIS A 159 -9.58 1.75 -15.34
CA HIS A 159 -9.11 2.22 -14.04
C HIS A 159 -8.82 1.05 -13.09
N ASP A 160 -9.64 0.00 -13.11
CA ASP A 160 -9.40 -1.20 -12.31
C ASP A 160 -8.11 -1.92 -12.71
N TYR A 161 -7.83 -2.01 -14.01
CA TYR A 161 -6.56 -2.53 -14.51
C TYR A 161 -5.37 -1.69 -14.04
N LEU A 162 -5.44 -0.36 -14.18
CA LEU A 162 -4.35 0.55 -13.78
C LEU A 162 -4.10 0.54 -12.27
N ASN A 163 -5.15 0.44 -11.45
CA ASN A 163 -5.00 0.30 -10.00
C ASN A 163 -4.23 -0.97 -9.63
N CYS A 164 -4.53 -2.06 -10.31
CA CYS A 164 -3.89 -3.33 -10.08
C CYS A 164 -2.41 -3.34 -10.53
N GLU A 165 -2.07 -2.70 -11.65
CA GLU A 165 -0.66 -2.44 -12.02
C GLU A 165 0.05 -1.55 -11.00
N TYR A 166 -0.65 -0.54 -10.47
CA TYR A 166 -0.11 0.36 -9.46
C TYR A 166 0.20 -0.37 -8.13
N ASP A 167 -0.69 -1.27 -7.70
CA ASP A 167 -0.47 -2.11 -6.53
C ASP A 167 0.74 -3.04 -6.73
N ASP A 168 0.89 -3.63 -7.92
CA ASP A 168 2.05 -4.45 -8.27
C ASP A 168 3.36 -3.64 -8.27
N TYR A 169 3.32 -2.40 -8.76
CA TYR A 169 4.45 -1.48 -8.71
C TYR A 169 4.83 -1.11 -7.26
N ILE A 170 3.85 -0.84 -6.39
CA ILE A 170 4.10 -0.60 -4.96
C ILE A 170 4.77 -1.81 -4.31
N LEU A 171 4.37 -3.03 -4.66
CA LEU A 171 5.02 -4.21 -4.13
C LEU A 171 6.51 -4.24 -4.52
N ARG A 172 6.83 -4.05 -5.80
CA ARG A 172 8.23 -3.98 -6.28
C ARG A 172 9.04 -2.90 -5.55
N LEU A 173 8.43 -1.76 -5.22
CA LEU A 173 9.06 -0.72 -4.39
C LEU A 173 9.33 -1.17 -2.95
N LYS A 174 8.40 -1.92 -2.34
CA LYS A 174 8.59 -2.50 -0.99
C LYS A 174 9.72 -3.52 -0.99
N GLU A 175 9.85 -4.34 -2.03
CA GLU A 175 11.01 -5.24 -2.21
C GLU A 175 12.33 -4.46 -2.25
N TYR A 176 12.38 -3.40 -3.06
CA TYR A 176 13.55 -2.54 -3.20
C TYR A 176 13.96 -1.86 -1.88
N GLU A 177 13.01 -1.25 -1.17
CA GLU A 177 13.28 -0.61 0.12
C GLU A 177 13.69 -1.63 1.19
N ARG A 178 13.10 -2.83 1.18
CA ARG A 178 13.47 -3.91 2.09
C ARG A 178 14.94 -4.25 1.93
N GLU A 179 15.40 -4.47 0.70
CA GLU A 179 16.80 -4.78 0.44
C GLU A 179 17.73 -3.64 0.87
N LYS A 180 17.40 -2.41 0.51
CA LYS A 180 18.17 -1.22 0.92
C LYS A 180 18.32 -1.11 2.44
N ARG A 181 17.25 -1.34 3.20
CA ARG A 181 17.28 -1.30 4.67
C ARG A 181 18.15 -2.42 5.23
N LEU A 182 18.04 -3.64 4.68
CA LEU A 182 18.84 -4.77 5.12
C LEU A 182 20.34 -4.59 4.81
N LEU A 183 20.71 -4.06 3.64
CA LEU A 183 22.09 -3.70 3.30
C LEU A 183 22.64 -2.63 4.25
N SER A 184 21.85 -1.58 4.50
CA SER A 184 22.25 -0.54 5.45
C SER A 184 22.47 -1.08 6.86
N ARG A 185 21.71 -2.11 7.26
CA ARG A 185 21.88 -2.80 8.54
C ARG A 185 23.13 -3.67 8.56
N LYS A 186 23.41 -4.43 7.49
CA LYS A 186 24.66 -5.21 7.33
C LYS A 186 25.89 -4.30 7.50
N VAL A 187 25.94 -3.19 6.76
CA VAL A 187 27.04 -2.21 6.84
C VAL A 187 27.21 -1.66 8.26
N LYS A 188 26.12 -1.41 8.99
CA LYS A 188 26.20 -0.94 10.39
C LYS A 188 26.74 -2.02 11.33
N LEU A 189 26.34 -3.28 11.16
CA LEU A 189 26.82 -4.40 11.97
C LEU A 189 28.30 -4.67 11.73
N GLU A 190 28.73 -4.68 10.46
CA GLU A 190 30.14 -4.83 10.09
C GLU A 190 31.02 -3.73 10.69
N LYS A 191 30.54 -2.49 10.70
CA LYS A 191 31.24 -1.37 11.36
C LYS A 191 31.38 -1.57 12.86
N LYS A 192 30.34 -2.05 13.54
CA LYS A 192 30.39 -2.34 14.98
C LYS A 192 31.36 -3.48 15.28
N GLN A 193 31.29 -4.57 14.53
CA GLN A 193 32.21 -5.70 14.65
C GLN A 193 33.66 -5.26 14.41
N ALA A 194 33.91 -4.44 13.40
CA ALA A 194 35.24 -3.89 13.14
C ALA A 194 35.74 -3.00 14.28
N GLN A 195 34.86 -2.21 14.91
CA GLN A 195 35.21 -1.39 16.08
C GLN A 195 35.52 -2.26 17.31
N GLU A 196 34.74 -3.32 17.55
CA GLU A 196 34.95 -4.29 18.63
C GLU A 196 36.24 -5.09 18.45
N LEU A 197 36.62 -5.44 17.21
CA LEU A 197 37.89 -6.12 16.91
C LEU A 197 39.12 -5.22 17.06
N LEU A 198 38.92 -3.90 16.97
CA LEU A 198 39.99 -2.90 17.14
C LEU A 198 40.14 -2.43 18.58
N ALA A 199 39.18 -2.75 19.45
CA ALA A 199 39.15 -2.38 20.88
C ALA A 199 39.77 -3.48 21.75
#